data_AF-A0A2H5YK04-F1
#
_entry.id   AF-A0A2H5YK04-F1
#
_cell.length_a   1.000
_cell.length_b   1.000
_cell.length_c   1.000
_cell.angle_alpha   90.00
_cell.angle_beta   90.00
_cell.angle_gamma   90.00
#
_symmetry.space_group_name_H-M   'P 1'
#
loop_
_entity.id
_entity.type
_entity.pdbx_description
1 polymer ?
#
loop_
_entity_poly.entity_id
_entity_poly.type
_entity_poly.pdbx_seq_one_letter_code
_entity_poly.pdbx_strand_id
1 'polypeptide(L)' 'MGSGIFKSEDPERRAAAIVKAVTHYNDPAVLAEVSRGLGEPMRGLDVRALAPEERLAVRGW' A
#
# COMPACT_ATOMS: atom_id res chain seq x y z
N MET A 1 -5.05 5.45 -0.22
CA MET A 1 -5.51 4.56 -1.32
C MET A 1 -5.46 5.17 -2.71
N GLY A 2 -5.41 6.49 -2.91
CA GLY A 2 -5.34 7.05 -4.27
C GLY A 2 -3.98 6.81 -4.95
N SER A 3 -2.92 7.36 -4.36
CA SER A 3 -1.59 7.37 -4.97
C SER A 3 -0.96 5.96 -5.10
N GLY A 4 -1.18 5.08 -4.12
CA GLY A 4 -0.67 3.71 -4.15
C GLY A 4 -1.26 2.80 -5.24
N ILE A 5 -2.42 3.14 -5.81
CA ILE A 5 -3.06 2.44 -6.94
C ILE A 5 -2.68 3.13 -8.25
N PHE A 6 -2.95 4.44 -8.36
CA PHE A 6 -2.80 5.13 -9.65
C PHE A 6 -1.36 5.49 -10.02
N LYS A 7 -0.42 5.41 -9.08
CA LYS A 7 1.02 5.59 -9.34
C LYS A 7 1.81 4.28 -9.25
N SER A 8 1.14 3.12 -9.23
CA SER A 8 1.82 1.83 -9.41
C SER A 8 1.95 1.48 -10.88
N GLU A 9 2.78 0.49 -11.17
CA GLU A 9 2.99 -0.03 -12.54
C GLU A 9 1.70 -0.57 -13.18
N ASP A 10 0.87 -1.30 -12.42
CA ASP A 10 -0.41 -1.86 -12.87
C ASP A 10 -1.56 -1.46 -11.91
N PRO A 11 -2.21 -0.29 -12.16
CA PRO A 11 -3.28 0.22 -11.31
C PRO A 11 -4.51 -0.68 -11.24
N GLU A 12 -4.90 -1.33 -12.35
CA GLU A 12 -6.11 -2.16 -12.41
C GLU A 12 -5.94 -3.40 -11.53
N ARG A 13 -4.85 -4.13 -11.74
CA ARG A 13 -4.56 -5.34 -10.98
C ARG A 13 -4.37 -5.04 -9.50
N ARG A 14 -3.69 -3.94 -9.18
CA ARG A 14 -3.50 -3.51 -7.79
C ARG A 14 -4.80 -3.11 -7.11
N ALA A 15 -5.70 -2.41 -7.80
CA ALA A 15 -7.03 -2.09 -7.28
C ALA A 15 -7.82 -3.36 -6.96
N ALA A 16 -7.87 -4.31 -7.89
CA ALA A 16 -8.56 -5.58 -7.70
C ALA A 16 -7.99 -6.39 -6.53
N ALA A 17 -6.65 -6.44 -6.40
CA ALA A 17 -5.98 -7.11 -5.30
C ALA A 17 -6.30 -6.48 -3.94
N ILE A 18 -6.31 -5.15 -3.86
CA ILE A 18 -6.67 -4.42 -2.63
C ILE A 18 -8.11 -4.70 -2.23
N VAL A 19 -9.07 -4.66 -3.17
CA VAL A 19 -10.47 -4.95 -2.87
C VAL A 19 -10.62 -6.38 -2.34
N LYS A 20 -10.00 -7.36 -2.99
CA LYS A 20 -10.01 -8.76 -2.51
C LYS A 20 -9.35 -8.91 -1.14
N ALA A 21 -8.21 -8.25 -0.90
CA ALA A 21 -7.51 -8.30 0.37
C ALA A 21 -8.36 -7.73 1.52
N VAL A 22 -9.10 -6.64 1.29
CA VAL A 22 -10.00 -6.06 2.31
C VAL A 22 -11.19 -6.97 2.57
N THR A 23 -11.79 -7.55 1.52
CA THR A 23 -12.91 -8.50 1.66
C THR A 23 -12.51 -9.75 2.44
N HIS A 24 -11.29 -10.24 2.25
CA HIS A 24 -10.77 -11.47 2.84
C HIS A 24 -9.65 -11.21 3.86
N TYR A 25 -9.75 -10.11 4.63
CA TYR A 25 -8.65 -9.63 5.48
C TYR A 25 -8.15 -10.64 6.53
N ASN A 26 -8.94 -11.67 6.87
CA ASN A 26 -8.60 -12.69 7.85
C ASN A 26 -8.31 -14.08 7.22
N ASP A 27 -8.20 -14.16 5.90
CA ASP A 27 -7.82 -15.37 5.19
C ASP A 27 -6.38 -15.26 4.67
N PRO A 28 -5.41 -15.90 5.35
CA PRO A 28 -4.00 -15.79 4.97
C PRO A 28 -3.68 -16.39 3.60
N ALA A 29 -4.47 -17.37 3.14
CA ALA A 29 -4.25 -17.98 1.83
C ALA A 29 -4.64 -17.01 0.71
N VAL A 30 -5.79 -16.36 0.83
CA VAL A 30 -6.24 -15.34 -0.13
C VAL A 30 -5.29 -14.16 -0.14
N LEU A 31 -4.86 -13.67 1.03
CA LEU A 31 -3.89 -12.57 1.12
C LEU A 31 -2.55 -12.90 0.44
N ALA A 32 -2.05 -14.11 0.62
CA ALA A 32 -0.83 -14.57 -0.01
C ALA A 32 -0.97 -14.74 -1.54
N GLU A 33 -2.16 -15.06 -2.03
CA GLU A 33 -2.45 -15.15 -3.46
C GLU A 33 -2.51 -13.76 -4.11
N VAL A 34 -3.34 -12.87 -3.56
CA VAL A 34 -3.60 -11.55 -4.17
C VAL A 34 -2.39 -10.61 -4.09
N SER A 35 -1.43 -10.89 -3.20
CA SER A 35 -0.18 -10.12 -3.08
C SER A 35 0.86 -10.46 -4.16
N ARG A 36 0.62 -11.46 -5.02
CA ARG A 36 1.59 -11.92 -6.03
C ARG A 36 1.46 -11.16 -7.35
N GLY A 37 2.61 -10.81 -7.94
CA GLY A 37 2.69 -10.26 -9.29
C GLY A 37 2.00 -8.90 -9.47
N LEU A 38 1.95 -8.08 -8.42
CA LEU A 38 1.33 -6.74 -8.44
C LEU A 38 2.22 -5.63 -9.05
N GLY A 39 3.37 -6.01 -9.61
CA GLY A 39 4.36 -5.07 -10.14
C GLY A 39 4.92 -4.12 -9.08
N GLU A 40 5.66 -3.11 -9.56
CA GLU A 40 6.28 -2.14 -8.66
C GLU A 40 5.24 -1.21 -8.00
N PRO A 41 5.32 -1.02 -6.66
CA PRO A 41 4.47 -0.07 -5.96
C PRO A 41 4.89 1.37 -6.23
N MET A 42 3.99 2.31 -5.89
CA MET A 42 4.38 3.70 -5.77
C MET A 42 5.52 3.86 -4.74
N ARG A 43 6.52 4.67 -5.07
CA ARG A 43 7.60 5.02 -4.15
C ARG A 43 7.08 5.86 -2.98
N GLY A 44 7.23 5.34 -1.76
CA GLY A 44 6.96 6.07 -0.52
C GLY A 44 8.13 6.95 -0.09
N LEU A 45 7.85 7.96 0.74
CA LEU A 45 8.85 8.70 1.49
C LEU A 45 8.91 8.15 2.92
N ASP A 46 10.12 7.91 3.42
CA ASP A 46 10.31 7.50 4.81
C ASP A 46 9.99 8.67 5.74
N VAL A 47 9.20 8.41 6.79
CA VAL A 47 8.83 9.40 7.81
C VAL A 47 10.06 10.02 8.48
N ARG A 48 11.16 9.28 8.60
CA ARG A 48 12.43 9.77 9.16
C ARG A 48 13.09 10.85 8.31
N ALA A 49 12.83 10.84 7.00
CA ALA A 49 13.36 11.82 6.06
C ALA A 49 12.51 13.10 5.97
N LEU A 50 11.30 13.11 6.56
CA LEU A 50 10.44 14.28 6.61
C LEU A 50 10.94 15.31 7.62
N ALA A 51 10.81 16.59 7.28
CA ALA A 51 11.07 17.68 8.21
C ALA A 51 10.09 17.62 9.40
N PRO A 52 10.47 18.12 10.60
CA PRO A 52 9.61 18.06 11.79
C PRO A 52 8.21 18.65 11.57
N GLU A 53 8.10 19.68 10.72
CA GLU A 53 6.88 20.41 10.41
C GLU A 53 5.95 19.63 9.45
N GLU A 54 6.51 18.70 8.68
CA GLU A 54 5.78 17.85 7.72
C GLU A 54 5.25 16.57 8.39
N ARG A 55 5.70 16.26 9.61
CA ARG A 55 5.28 15.06 10.35
C ARG A 55 3.92 15.29 10.99
N LEU A 56 2.95 14.48 10.59
CA LEU A 56 1.61 14.48 11.18
C LEU A 56 1.60 14.04 12.65
N ALA A 57 2.63 13.32 13.11
CA ALA A 57 2.83 12.94 14.51
C ALA A 57 4.29 13.12 14.92
N VAL A 58 4.52 13.81 16.05
CA VAL A 58 5.85 14.12 16.61
C VAL A 58 6.31 13.11 17.69
N ARG A 59 5.45 12.14 18.08
CA ARG A 59 5.79 11.01 18.96
C ARG A 59 5.11 9.73 18.48
N GLY A 60 5.86 8.62 18.51
CA GLY A 60 5.36 7.25 18.34
C GLY A 60 6.49 6.31 17.92
N TRP A 61 6.82 5.35 18.79
CA TRP A 61 7.48 4.09 18.41
C TRP A 61 6.44 3.13 17.85
#